data_AF-A0A7J3HBX9-F1
#
_entry.id   AF-A0A7J3HBX9-F1
#
_cell.length_a   1.000
_cell.length_b   1.000
_cell.length_c   1.000
_cell.angle_alpha   90.00
_cell.angle_beta   90.00
_cell.angle_gamma   90.00
#
_symmetry.space_group_name_H-M   'P 1'
#
loop_
_entity.id
_entity.type
_entity.pdbx_description
1 polymer ?
#
loop_
_entity_poly.entity_id
_entity_poly.type
_entity_poly.pdbx_seq_one_letter_code
_entity_poly.pdbx_strand_id
1 'polypeptide(L)'
;MGSLVNVNVKEIRKSEGLYEVLLSIKYAEKNYDVCLHRITQNVAKIEADLKGDYLYIKLVNEKNEGFATCCIHVMHLESGCMECPSLLLPPSKTSCEGS
;
A
#
# COMPACT_ATOMS: atom_id res chain seq x y z
N MET A 1 14.80 18.30 5.54
CA MET A 1 14.61 17.10 6.39
C MET A 1 13.85 16.10 5.55
N GLY A 2 14.48 15.01 5.10
CA GLY A 2 13.76 13.98 4.35
C GLY A 2 12.84 13.25 5.30
N SER A 3 11.52 13.35 5.10
CA SER A 3 10.55 12.55 5.85
C SER A 3 10.89 11.08 5.63
N LEU A 4 11.28 10.38 6.70
CA LEU A 4 11.62 8.98 6.65
C LEU A 4 10.33 8.20 6.38
N VAL A 5 10.20 7.66 5.18
CA VAL A 5 9.08 6.80 4.80
C VAL A 5 9.56 5.37 4.86
N ASN A 6 8.92 4.56 5.69
CA ASN A 6 9.18 3.13 5.77
C ASN A 6 7.88 2.38 5.48
N VAL A 7 7.90 1.54 4.44
CA VAL A 7 6.75 0.72 4.06
C VAL A 7 7.14 -0.73 4.24
N ASN A 8 6.30 -1.50 4.94
CA ASN A 8 6.50 -2.93 5.16
C ASN A 8 5.24 -3.71 4.83
N VAL A 9 5.40 -4.96 4.43
CA VAL A 9 4.29 -5.90 4.35
C VAL A 9 4.04 -6.45 5.76
N LYS A 10 2.84 -6.25 6.28
CA LYS A 10 2.39 -6.84 7.55
C LYS A 10 1.85 -8.24 7.33
N GLU A 11 1.02 -8.41 6.31
CA GLU A 11 0.31 -9.66 6.07
C GLU A 11 0.00 -9.81 4.57
N ILE A 12 0.06 -11.05 4.10
CA ILE A 12 -0.42 -11.44 2.77
C ILE A 12 -1.43 -12.57 2.98
N ARG A 13 -2.66 -12.35 2.52
CA ARG A 13 -3.73 -13.36 2.52
C ARG A 13 -4.04 -13.77 1.09
N LYS A 14 -4.49 -15.01 0.93
CA LYS A 14 -4.99 -15.53 -0.34
C LYS A 14 -6.44 -15.96 -0.15
N SER A 15 -7.34 -15.38 -0.93
CA SER A 15 -8.78 -15.70 -0.91
C SER A 15 -9.30 -15.77 -2.34
N GLU A 16 -10.07 -16.81 -2.66
CA GLU A 16 -10.75 -16.97 -3.97
C GLU A 16 -9.84 -16.80 -5.20
N GLY A 17 -8.57 -17.20 -5.11
CA GLY A 17 -7.61 -17.09 -6.21
C GLY A 17 -6.96 -15.71 -6.37
N LEU A 18 -7.31 -14.75 -5.53
CA LEU A 18 -6.68 -13.43 -5.44
C LEU A 18 -5.90 -13.30 -4.12
N TYR A 19 -5.03 -12.31 -4.09
CA TYR A 19 -4.23 -11.94 -2.94
C TYR A 19 -4.73 -10.62 -2.35
N GLU A 20 -4.62 -10.53 -1.03
CA GLU A 20 -4.81 -9.31 -0.27
C GLU A 20 -3.54 -9.03 0.51
N VAL A 21 -3.08 -7.79 0.49
CA VAL A 21 -1.80 -7.39 1.07
C VAL A 21 -2.04 -6.24 2.03
N LEU A 22 -1.76 -6.48 3.31
CA LEU A 22 -1.78 -5.45 4.33
C LEU A 22 -0.39 -4.83 4.42
N LEU A 23 -0.30 -3.54 4.09
CA LEU A 23 0.92 -2.76 4.21
C LEU A 23 0.87 -1.90 5.47
N SER A 24 2.02 -1.72 6.11
CA SER A 24 2.21 -0.71 7.14
C SER A 24 3.15 0.37 6.64
N ILE A 25 2.68 1.61 6.63
CA ILE A 25 3.39 2.80 6.18
C ILE A 25 3.69 3.66 7.40
N LYS A 26 4.96 3.82 7.73
CA LYS A 26 5.44 4.80 8.71
C LYS A 26 5.86 6.06 7.97
N TYR A 27 5.21 7.18 8.30
CA TYR A 27 5.53 8.51 7.78
C TYR A 27 5.66 9.47 8.96
N ALA A 28 6.85 10.05 9.14
CA ALA A 28 7.21 10.83 10.32
C ALA A 28 6.94 10.03 11.62
N GLU A 29 6.08 10.54 12.51
CA GLU A 29 5.71 9.90 13.78
C GLU A 29 4.42 9.07 13.69
N LYS A 30 3.79 9.00 12.51
CA LYS A 30 2.52 8.30 12.31
C LYS A 30 2.73 6.96 11.61
N ASN A 31 1.88 5.99 11.95
CA ASN A 31 1.83 4.69 11.28
C ASN A 31 0.43 4.50 10.69
N TYR A 32 0.38 3.99 9.47
CA TYR A 32 -0.84 3.75 8.71
C TYR A 32 -0.87 2.33 8.22
N ASP A 33 -2.06 1.72 8.19
CA ASP A 33 -2.27 0.41 7.59
C ASP A 33 -3.09 0.55 6.32
N VAL A 34 -2.64 -0.07 5.22
CA VAL A 34 -3.27 0.01 3.89
C VAL A 34 -3.54 -1.40 3.38
N CYS A 35 -4.83 -1.72 3.20
CA CYS A 35 -5.29 -2.95 2.53
C CYS A 35 -5.21 -2.77 1.00
N LEU A 36 -4.43 -3.61 0.32
CA LEU A 36 -4.49 -3.77 -1.13
C LEU A 36 -5.26 -5.04 -1.47
N HIS A 37 -6.33 -4.91 -2.25
CA HIS A 37 -7.21 -6.02 -2.59
C HIS A 37 -7.03 -6.49 -4.04
N ARG A 38 -7.55 -7.69 -4.33
CA ARG A 38 -7.69 -8.25 -5.68
C ARG A 38 -6.37 -8.33 -6.45
N ILE A 39 -5.29 -8.59 -5.73
CA ILE A 39 -3.95 -8.72 -6.29
C ILE A 39 -3.85 -10.09 -6.98
N THR A 40 -3.42 -10.11 -8.25
CA THR A 40 -3.46 -11.34 -9.07
C THR A 40 -2.26 -12.26 -8.85
N GLN A 41 -1.24 -11.80 -8.12
CA GLN A 41 0.01 -12.51 -7.89
C GLN A 41 0.45 -12.37 -6.43
N ASN A 42 1.24 -13.35 -5.97
CA ASN A 42 1.88 -13.27 -4.66
C ASN A 42 2.91 -12.12 -4.62
N VAL A 43 2.99 -11.40 -3.50
CA VAL A 43 3.99 -10.34 -3.28
C VAL A 43 5.18 -10.93 -2.55
N ALA A 44 6.34 -10.96 -3.21
CA ALA A 44 7.58 -11.42 -2.58
C ALA A 44 8.28 -10.29 -1.81
N LYS A 45 8.24 -9.07 -2.35
CA LYS A 45 8.78 -7.87 -1.74
C LYS A 45 8.07 -6.63 -2.24
N ILE A 46 8.32 -5.50 -1.59
CA ILE A 46 7.85 -4.19 -2.01
C ILE A 46 9.03 -3.24 -2.21
N GLU A 47 8.88 -2.33 -3.15
CA GLU A 47 9.81 -1.23 -3.38
C GLU A 47 9.03 0.07 -3.19
N ALA A 48 9.46 0.90 -2.24
CA ALA A 48 8.80 2.17 -1.94
C ALA A 48 9.74 3.34 -2.27
N ASP A 49 9.22 4.34 -2.97
CA ASP A 49 9.97 5.53 -3.37
C ASP A 49 9.10 6.78 -3.25
N LEU A 50 9.65 7.84 -2.68
CA LEU A 50 8.97 9.12 -2.53
C LEU A 50 9.47 10.07 -3.63
N LYS A 51 8.62 10.39 -4.61
CA LYS A 51 8.94 11.32 -5.70
C LYS A 51 8.02 12.52 -5.66
N GLY A 52 8.59 13.68 -5.33
CA GLY A 52 7.79 14.88 -5.08
C GLY A 52 6.78 14.62 -3.97
N ASP A 53 5.50 14.87 -4.25
CA ASP A 53 4.41 14.74 -3.29
C ASP A 53 3.74 13.36 -3.31
N TYR A 54 4.32 12.36 -3.97
CA TYR A 54 3.73 11.02 -4.09
C TYR A 54 4.67 9.93 -3.59
N LEU A 55 4.14 9.12 -2.68
CA LEU A 55 4.70 7.84 -2.28
C LEU A 55 4.26 6.76 -3.27
N TYR A 56 5.21 6.20 -4.00
CA TYR A 56 5.02 5.08 -4.91
C TYR A 56 5.40 3.78 -4.20
N ILE A 57 4.50 2.81 -4.19
CA ILE A 57 4.72 1.49 -3.60
C ILE A 57 4.52 0.46 -4.70
N LYS A 58 5.62 -0.11 -5.19
CA LYS A 58 5.64 -1.12 -6.23
C LYS A 58 5.65 -2.51 -5.61
N LEU A 59 4.73 -3.36 -6.07
CA LEU A 59 4.66 -4.77 -5.68
C LEU A 59 5.51 -5.60 -6.62
N VAL A 60 6.37 -6.44 -6.05
CA VAL A 60 7.32 -7.27 -6.80
C VAL A 60 7.07 -8.74 -6.52
N ASN A 61 7.01 -9.55 -7.58
CA ASN A 61 6.78 -10.99 -7.49
C ASN A 61 8.09 -11.76 -7.21
N GLU A 62 8.00 -13.08 -7.07
CA GLU A 62 9.14 -13.97 -6.79
C GLU A 62 10.21 -13.99 -7.90
N LYS A 63 9.86 -13.52 -9.10
CA LYS A 63 10.79 -13.39 -10.24
C LYS A 63 11.50 -12.03 -10.27
N ASN A 64 11.36 -11.20 -9.24
CA ASN A 64 11.81 -9.81 -9.21
C ASN A 64 11.15 -8.89 -10.24
N GLU A 65 9.96 -9.24 -10.73
CA GLU A 65 9.20 -8.41 -11.67
C GLU A 65 8.17 -7.56 -10.93
N GLY A 66 8.16 -6.26 -11.23
CA GLY A 66 7.13 -5.35 -10.74
C GLY A 66 5.83 -5.55 -11.51
N PHE A 67 4.73 -5.86 -10.81
CA PHE A 67 3.47 -6.18 -11.48
C PHE A 67 2.32 -5.24 -11.11
N ALA A 68 2.45 -4.46 -10.05
CA ALA A 68 1.49 -3.44 -9.64
C ALA A 68 2.19 -2.28 -8.93
N THR A 69 1.56 -1.11 -8.92
CA THR A 69 2.04 0.07 -8.19
C THR A 69 0.86 0.79 -7.56
N CYS A 70 0.98 1.08 -6.27
CA CYS A 70 0.08 1.96 -5.53
C CYS A 70 0.74 3.33 -5.37
N CYS A 71 -0.03 4.41 -5.50
CA CYS A 71 0.46 5.77 -5.39
C CYS A 71 -0.36 6.51 -4.33
N ILE A 72 0.31 7.12 -3.35
CA ILE A 72 -0.33 7.84 -2.24
C ILE A 72 0.23 9.25 -2.20
N HIS A 73 -0.64 10.27 -2.32
CA HIS A 73 -0.23 11.66 -2.15
C HIS A 73 0.12 11.92 -0.67
N VAL A 74 1.25 12.56 -0.38
CA VAL A 74 1.77 12.78 0.98
C VAL A 74 0.81 13.57 1.87
N MET A 75 0.05 14.51 1.31
CA MET A 75 -0.99 15.24 2.05
C MET A 75 -2.00 14.31 2.76
N HIS A 76 -2.27 13.11 2.23
CA HIS A 76 -3.11 12.12 2.92
C HIS A 76 -2.43 11.54 4.16
N LEU A 77 -1.12 11.31 4.09
CA LEU A 77 -0.29 10.86 5.22
C LEU A 77 -0.06 11.98 6.24
N GLU A 78 -0.08 13.24 5.83
CA GLU A 78 0.07 14.38 6.74
C GLU A 78 -1.24 14.66 7.48
N SER A 79 -2.33 14.74 6.73
CA SER A 79 -3.68 15.00 7.25
C SER A 79 -4.28 13.81 7.98
N GLY A 80 -3.74 12.61 7.76
CA GLY A 80 -4.23 11.36 8.36
C GLY A 80 -5.54 10.86 7.76
N CYS A 81 -5.86 11.23 6.51
CA CYS A 81 -7.12 10.91 5.85
C CYS A 81 -7.00 9.70 4.91
N MET A 82 -6.36 8.61 5.36
CA MET A 82 -6.11 7.41 4.55
C MET A 82 -7.39 6.65 4.14
N GLU A 83 -8.54 6.99 4.73
CA GLU A 83 -9.87 6.48 4.35
C GLU A 83 -10.55 7.36 3.27
N CYS A 84 -9.89 8.41 2.78
CA CYS A 84 -10.47 9.32 1.82
C CYS A 84 -10.63 8.63 0.45
N PRO A 85 -11.83 8.62 -0.17
CA PRO A 85 -12.07 8.00 -1.48
C PRO A 85 -11.32 8.66 -2.63
N SER A 86 -10.62 9.77 -2.37
CA SER A 86 -9.71 10.43 -3.33
C SER A 86 -8.34 9.77 -3.44
N LEU A 87 -7.99 8.84 -2.53
CA LEU A 87 -6.92 7.90 -2.82
C LEU A 87 -7.36 7.08 -4.02
N LEU A 88 -6.60 7.17 -5.11
CA LEU A 88 -6.72 6.29 -6.28
C LEU A 88 -6.30 4.87 -5.88
N LEU A 89 -7.10 4.25 -5.01
CA LEU A 89 -7.11 2.82 -4.82
C LEU A 89 -7.72 2.22 -6.09
N PRO A 90 -7.17 1.10 -6.61
CA PRO A 90 -7.85 0.36 -7.67
C PRO A 90 -9.29 0.05 -7.21
N PRO A 91 -10.28 0.02 -8.13
CA PRO A 91 -11.69 -0.01 -7.77
C PRO A 91 -12.04 -1.21 -6.88
N SER A 92 -12.24 -0.92 -5.59
CA SER A 92 -12.67 -1.85 -4.55
C SER A 92 -14.18 -1.72 -4.35
N LYS A 93 -14.90 -2.85 -4.42
CA LYS A 93 -16.14 -3.04 -3.66
C LYS A 93 -15.71 -3.72 -2.35
N THR A 94 -15.83 -3.00 -1.23
CA THR A 94 -15.98 -3.42 0.20
C THR A 94 -15.59 -4.87 0.60
N SER A 95 -14.91 -5.20 1.71
CA SER A 95 -14.61 -4.52 2.99
C SER A 95 -13.38 -5.17 3.66
N CYS A 96 -12.46 -4.40 4.26
CA CYS A 96 -11.62 -4.85 5.38
C CYS A 96 -12.38 -4.52 6.69
N GLU A 97 -13.39 -5.32 7.06
CA GLU A 97 -13.94 -5.27 8.41
C GLU A 97 -13.05 -6.12 9.32
N GLY A 98 -12.26 -5.42 10.15
CA GLY A 98 -11.67 -5.98 11.36
C GLY A 98 -12.74 -6.08 12.45
N SER A 99 -12.57 -7.08 13.31
CA SER A 99 -13.41 -7.47 14.46
C SER A 99 -13.90 -6.33 15.36
#